data_AF-A0A6C0DRW3-F1
#
_entry.id   AF-A0A6C0DRW3-F1
#
_cell.length_a   1.000
_cell.length_b   1.000
_cell.length_c   1.000
_cell.angle_alpha   90.00
_cell.angle_beta   90.00
_cell.angle_gamma   90.00
#
_symmetry.space_group_name_H-M   'P 1'
#
loop_
_entity.id
_entity.type
_entity.pdbx_description
1 polymer ?
#
loop_
_entity_poly.entity_id
_entity_poly.type
_entity_poly.pdbx_seq_one_letter_code
_entity_poly.pdbx_strand_id
1 'polypeptide(L)'
;MGTQRDMNLLIPILAFVLFLTSVAFATAASMAPLVLLVSSTVLLAYAYYMNQSQFKTDYKNSTWQNGLRPMAPFVMVGLVILLAYGAFAMTSTSTGPMLGGRGRGRN
;
A
#
# COMPACT_ATOMS: atom_id res chain seq x y z
N MET A 1 -18.98 12.24 23.08
CA MET A 1 -17.98 12.30 24.16
C MET A 1 -17.35 10.92 24.28
N GLY A 2 -16.31 10.63 23.50
CA GLY A 2 -15.75 9.27 23.35
C GLY A 2 -14.41 9.20 22.62
N THR A 3 -13.66 10.30 22.54
CA THR A 3 -12.60 10.48 21.52
C THR A 3 -11.16 10.27 22.01
N GLN A 4 -10.91 10.16 23.31
CA GLN A 4 -9.54 10.03 23.85
C GLN A 4 -9.04 8.57 23.92
N ARG A 5 -9.92 7.60 24.22
CA ARG A 5 -9.53 6.17 24.27
C ARG A 5 -9.22 5.63 22.87
N ASP A 6 -9.93 6.13 21.88
CA ASP A 6 -9.86 5.73 20.48
C ASP A 6 -8.54 6.18 19.81
N MET A 7 -8.07 7.40 20.10
CA MET A 7 -6.82 7.94 19.54
C MET A 7 -5.56 7.20 20.02
N ASN A 8 -5.62 6.56 21.20
CA ASN A 8 -4.50 5.84 21.77
C ASN A 8 -4.41 4.38 21.31
N LEU A 9 -5.32 3.90 20.45
CA LEU A 9 -5.33 2.51 19.98
C LEU A 9 -4.53 2.31 18.69
N LEU A 10 -4.26 3.37 17.91
CA LEU A 10 -3.56 3.23 16.64
C LEU A 10 -2.09 2.79 16.85
N ILE A 11 -1.38 3.44 17.79
CA ILE A 11 -0.01 3.08 18.16
C ILE A 11 0.12 1.63 18.68
N PRO A 12 -0.69 1.17 19.65
CA PRO A 12 -0.59 -0.21 20.13
C PRO A 12 -1.06 -1.25 19.12
N ILE A 13 -2.06 -0.95 18.28
CA ILE A 13 -2.47 -1.87 17.19
C ILE A 13 -1.36 -1.97 16.15
N LEU A 14 -0.72 -0.86 15.77
CA LEU A 14 0.42 -0.86 14.84
C LEU A 14 1.60 -1.68 15.41
N ALA A 15 1.92 -1.49 16.69
CA ALA A 15 2.95 -2.25 17.37
C ALA A 15 2.63 -3.76 17.41
N PHE A 16 1.37 -4.10 17.66
CA PHE A 16 0.89 -5.49 17.67
C PHE A 16 1.00 -6.15 16.29
N VAL A 17 0.61 -5.43 15.22
CA VAL A 17 0.76 -5.92 13.85
C VAL A 17 2.23 -6.15 13.53
N LEU A 18 3.11 -5.17 13.75
CA LEU A 18 4.55 -5.30 13.49
C LEU A 18 5.19 -6.46 14.27
N PHE A 19 4.74 -6.67 15.51
CA PHE A 19 5.20 -7.80 16.31
C PHE A 19 4.77 -9.15 15.71
N LEU A 20 3.50 -9.29 15.31
CA LEU A 20 3.02 -10.50 14.63
C LEU A 20 3.77 -10.75 13.33
N THR A 21 4.05 -9.71 12.55
CA THR A 21 4.82 -9.85 11.31
C THR A 21 6.25 -10.27 11.57
N SER A 22 6.90 -9.71 12.61
CA SER A 22 8.25 -10.10 13.01
C SER A 22 8.33 -11.58 13.40
N VAL A 23 7.36 -12.07 14.18
CA VAL A 23 7.26 -13.48 14.57
C VAL A 23 6.97 -14.37 13.35
N ALA A 24 6.13 -13.94 12.42
CA ALA A 24 5.87 -14.66 11.18
C ALA A 24 7.13 -14.78 10.30
N PHE A 25 7.94 -13.71 10.21
CA PHE A 25 9.23 -13.73 9.52
C PHE A 25 10.23 -14.69 10.18
N ALA A 26 10.25 -14.73 11.52
CA ALA A 26 11.13 -15.62 12.28
C ALA A 26 10.75 -17.11 12.20
N THR A 27 9.45 -17.43 12.06
CA THR A 27 8.95 -18.82 12.10
C THR A 27 8.69 -19.43 10.73
N ALA A 28 8.29 -18.63 9.74
CA ALA A 28 7.96 -19.08 8.39
C ALA A 28 8.18 -17.96 7.36
N ALA A 29 9.45 -17.74 6.98
CA ALA A 29 9.87 -16.68 6.06
C ALA A 29 9.13 -16.69 4.71
N SER A 30 8.61 -17.84 4.26
CA SER A 30 7.84 -17.97 3.02
C SER A 30 6.40 -17.42 3.11
N MET A 31 5.80 -17.44 4.30
CA MET A 31 4.42 -16.97 4.53
C MET A 31 4.37 -15.53 5.05
N ALA A 32 5.49 -15.02 5.54
CA ALA A 32 5.60 -13.68 6.12
C ALA A 32 5.15 -12.53 5.20
N PRO A 33 5.42 -12.55 3.87
CA PRO A 33 4.91 -11.52 2.96
C PRO A 33 3.37 -11.50 2.87
N LEU A 34 2.74 -12.68 2.87
CA LEU A 34 1.28 -12.83 2.84
C LEU A 34 0.64 -12.32 4.14
N VAL A 35 1.22 -12.68 5.29
CA VAL A 35 0.74 -12.23 6.60
C VAL A 35 0.85 -10.70 6.72
N LEU A 36 1.95 -10.11 6.24
CA LEU A 36 2.14 -8.66 6.21
C LEU A 36 1.10 -8.00 5.32
N LEU A 37 0.90 -8.52 4.10
CA LEU A 37 -0.08 -7.95 3.17
C LEU A 37 -1.50 -7.96 3.73
N VAL A 38 -1.93 -9.10 4.30
CA VAL A 38 -3.28 -9.24 4.87
C VAL A 38 -3.45 -8.33 6.09
N SER A 39 -2.50 -8.37 7.03
CA SER A 39 -2.58 -7.56 8.25
C SER A 39 -2.49 -6.06 7.98
N SER A 40 -1.61 -5.62 7.07
CA SER A 40 -1.53 -4.21 6.66
C SER A 40 -2.80 -3.75 5.95
N THR A 41 -3.43 -4.59 5.14
CA THR A 41 -4.69 -4.24 4.45
C THR A 41 -5.83 -4.05 5.45
N VAL A 42 -5.98 -4.98 6.40
CA VAL A 42 -6.99 -4.88 7.47
C VAL A 42 -6.75 -3.65 8.34
N LEU A 43 -5.50 -3.40 8.72
CA LEU A 43 -5.11 -2.24 9.49
C LEU A 43 -5.44 -0.93 8.76
N LEU A 44 -5.11 -0.86 7.47
CA LEU A 44 -5.37 0.33 6.66
C LEU A 44 -6.87 0.59 6.53
N ALA A 45 -7.68 -0.45 6.30
CA ALA A 45 -9.14 -0.32 6.24
C ALA A 45 -9.71 0.19 7.57
N TYR A 46 -9.22 -0.34 8.70
CA TYR A 46 -9.65 0.09 10.03
C TYR A 46 -9.25 1.54 10.33
N ALA A 47 -7.99 1.90 10.06
CA ALA A 47 -7.49 3.26 10.25
C ALA A 47 -8.25 4.27 9.38
N TYR A 48 -8.57 3.90 8.13
CA TYR A 48 -9.38 4.72 7.24
C TYR A 48 -10.80 4.92 7.76
N TYR A 49 -11.46 3.85 8.20
CA TYR A 49 -12.80 3.94 8.78
C TYR A 49 -12.82 4.87 10.01
N MET A 50 -11.81 4.75 10.87
CA MET A 50 -11.66 5.56 12.07
C MET A 50 -11.38 7.03 11.76
N ASN A 51 -10.57 7.31 10.74
CA ASN A 51 -10.32 8.67 10.27
C ASN A 51 -11.61 9.31 9.74
N GLN A 52 -12.37 8.58 8.91
CA GLN A 52 -13.65 9.04 8.36
C GLN A 52 -14.69 9.31 9.46
N SER A 53 -14.76 8.48 10.51
CA SER A 53 -15.72 8.67 11.58
C SER A 53 -15.43 9.92 12.42
N GLN A 54 -14.14 10.25 12.64
CA GLN A 54 -13.72 11.41 13.42
C GLN A 54 -13.95 12.72 12.68
N PHE A 55 -13.70 12.77 11.38
CA PHE A 55 -13.80 14.00 10.59
C PHE A 55 -15.11 14.14 9.82
N LYS A 56 -16.08 13.23 10.00
CA LYS A 56 -17.36 13.21 9.27
C LYS A 56 -18.11 14.54 9.34
N THR A 57 -18.12 15.18 10.51
CA THR A 57 -18.81 16.46 10.74
C THR A 57 -18.10 17.61 10.02
N ASP A 58 -16.77 17.62 10.06
CA ASP A 58 -15.94 18.65 9.44
C ASP A 58 -15.94 18.52 7.91
N TYR A 59 -15.94 17.29 7.37
CA TYR A 59 -16.06 17.03 5.94
C TYR A 59 -17.36 17.54 5.35
N LYS A 60 -18.47 17.48 6.11
CA LYS A 60 -19.78 17.95 5.64
C LYS A 60 -19.83 19.47 5.46
N ASN A 61 -19.01 20.21 6.21
CA ASN A 61 -18.88 21.67 6.12
C ASN A 61 -17.66 22.13 5.30
N SER A 62 -16.84 21.20 4.80
CA SER A 62 -15.57 21.50 4.15
C SER A 62 -15.75 21.77 2.64
N THR A 63 -15.56 23.03 2.24
CA THR A 63 -15.59 23.46 0.82
C THR A 63 -14.42 22.94 -0.01
N TRP A 64 -13.39 22.37 0.63
CA TRP A 64 -12.21 21.79 -0.02
C TRP A 64 -12.55 20.62 -0.95
N GLN A 65 -13.64 19.88 -0.69
CA GLN A 65 -14.10 18.82 -1.60
C GLN A 65 -14.53 19.38 -2.97
N ASN A 66 -15.12 20.59 -3.00
CA ASN A 66 -15.46 21.27 -4.24
C ASN A 66 -14.21 21.84 -4.94
N GLY A 67 -13.20 22.28 -4.18
CA GLY A 67 -11.93 22.78 -4.74
C GLY A 67 -11.02 21.68 -5.32
N LEU A 68 -11.06 20.47 -4.76
CA LEU A 68 -10.23 19.34 -5.19
C LEU A 68 -10.85 18.50 -6.32
N ARG A 69 -12.16 18.60 -6.55
CA ARG A 69 -12.86 17.95 -7.68
C ARG A 69 -12.20 18.19 -9.05
N PRO A 70 -11.83 19.42 -9.44
CA PRO A 70 -11.13 19.65 -10.71
C PRO A 70 -9.68 19.11 -10.72
N MET A 71 -9.07 18.87 -9.56
CA MET A 71 -7.72 18.28 -9.47
C MET A 71 -7.72 16.75 -9.56
N ALA A 72 -8.85 16.10 -9.27
CA ALA A 72 -9.02 14.64 -9.34
C ALA A 72 -8.54 13.99 -10.66
N PRO A 73 -8.86 14.51 -11.87
CA PRO A 73 -8.36 13.92 -13.12
C PRO A 73 -6.84 13.98 -13.25
N PHE A 74 -6.19 15.06 -12.79
CA PHE A 74 -4.73 15.18 -12.84
C PHE A 74 -4.03 14.17 -11.92
N VAL A 75 -4.60 13.96 -10.72
CA VAL A 75 -4.09 12.94 -9.78
C VAL A 75 -4.25 11.53 -10.36
N MET A 76 -5.39 11.22 -10.97
CA MET A 76 -5.63 9.93 -11.63
C MET A 76 -4.63 9.67 -12.76
N VAL A 77 -4.38 10.66 -13.62
CA VAL A 77 -3.39 10.53 -14.69
C VAL A 77 -1.99 10.30 -14.13
N GLY A 78 -1.60 11.05 -13.09
CA GLY A 78 -0.32 10.84 -12.41
C GLY A 78 -0.16 9.42 -11.86
N LEU A 79 -1.21 8.88 -11.25
CA LEU A 79 -1.25 7.51 -10.72
C LEU A 79 -1.10 6.46 -11.83
N VAL A 80 -1.79 6.63 -12.95
CA VAL A 80 -1.69 5.72 -14.11
C VAL A 80 -0.27 5.73 -14.68
N ILE A 81 0.35 6.90 -14.83
CA ILE A 81 1.73 7.02 -15.31
C ILE A 81 2.71 6.34 -14.35
N LEU A 82 2.54 6.56 -13.03
CA LEU A 82 3.40 5.95 -12.01
C LEU A 82 3.30 4.42 -12.02
N LEU A 83 2.07 3.88 -12.13
CA LEU A 83 1.84 2.44 -12.21
C LEU A 83 2.38 1.84 -13.52
N ALA A 84 2.21 2.53 -14.64
CA ALA A 84 2.75 2.10 -15.93
C ALA A 84 4.29 2.09 -15.91
N TYR A 85 4.92 3.12 -15.36
CA TYR A 85 6.37 3.18 -15.20
C TYR A 85 6.88 2.15 -14.19
N GLY A 86 6.16 1.95 -13.08
CA GLY A 86 6.48 0.91 -12.10
C GLY A 86 6.43 -0.49 -12.71
N ALA A 87 5.39 -0.80 -13.48
CA ALA A 87 5.28 -2.06 -14.20
C ALA A 87 6.40 -2.23 -15.25
N PHE A 88 6.72 -1.17 -16.00
CA PHE A 88 7.84 -1.16 -16.93
C PHE A 88 9.18 -1.39 -16.23
N ALA A 89 9.44 -0.74 -15.10
CA ALA A 89 10.68 -0.91 -14.34
C ALA A 89 10.81 -2.33 -13.76
N MET A 90 9.72 -2.91 -13.25
CA MET A 90 9.71 -4.28 -12.71
C MET A 90 9.93 -5.33 -13.80
N THR A 91 9.35 -5.14 -14.99
CA THR A 91 9.52 -6.04 -16.14
C THR A 91 10.88 -5.87 -16.83
N SER A 92 11.41 -4.65 -16.89
CA SER A 92 12.75 -4.38 -17.43
C SER A 92 13.86 -4.91 -16.53
N THR A 93 13.63 -4.94 -15.22
CA THR A 93 14.60 -5.51 -14.26
C THR A 93 14.57 -7.05 -14.25
N SER A 94 13.44 -7.67 -14.61
CA SER A 94 13.28 -9.13 -14.69
C SER A 94 13.58 -9.73 -16.07
N THR A 95 13.72 -8.90 -17.11
CA THR A 95 14.18 -9.35 -18.43
C THR A 95 15.71 -9.30 -18.47
N GLY A 96 16.35 -10.33 -17.90
CA GLY A 96 17.78 -10.60 -18.15
C GLY A 96 18.05 -10.67 -19.66
N PRO A 97 19.27 -10.37 -20.12
CA PRO A 97 19.58 -10.24 -21.54
C PRO A 97 19.37 -11.59 -22.24
N MET A 98 18.22 -11.78 -22.86
CA MET A 98 18.03 -12.81 -23.89
C MET A 98 18.68 -12.30 -25.18
N LEU A 99 20.01 -12.21 -25.16
CA LEU A 99 20.80 -11.94 -26.35
C LEU A 99 21.27 -13.27 -26.93
N GLY A 100 20.61 -13.69 -28.00
CA GLY A 100 21.27 -14.36 -29.12
C GLY A 100 21.43 -15.86 -29.00
N GLY A 101 20.45 -16.59 -29.54
CA GLY A 101 20.76 -17.88 -30.14
C GLY A 101 21.82 -17.70 -31.24
N ARG A 102 22.97 -18.36 -31.09
CA ARG A 102 23.87 -18.61 -32.22
C ARG A 102 24.72 -19.85 -31.97
N GLY A 103 24.61 -20.80 -32.89
CA GLY A 103 25.79 -21.54 -33.35
C GLY A 103 26.08 -22.86 -32.66
N ARG A 104 25.39 -23.89 -33.14
CA ARG A 104 25.89 -25.27 -33.26
C ARG A 104 27.30 -25.27 -33.89
N GLY A 105 28.28 -25.90 -33.23
CA GLY A 105 29.58 -26.31 -33.78
C GLY A 105 30.35 -27.08 -32.71
N ARG A 106 30.30 -28.42 -32.69
CA ARG A 106 31.26 -29.34 -33.35
C ARG A 106 32.72 -28.92 -33.17
N ASN A 107 33.41 -29.57 -32.23
CA ASN A 107 34.55 -30.46 -32.48
C ASN A 107 34.69 -31.44 -31.31
#